data_AF-A0A5C8RT60-F1
#
_entry.id   AF-A0A5C8RT60-F1
#
_cell.length_a   1.000
_cell.length_b   1.000
_cell.length_c   1.000
_cell.angle_alpha   90.00
_cell.angle_beta   90.00
_cell.angle_gamma   90.00
#
_symmetry.space_group_name_H-M   'P 1'
#
loop_
_entity.id
_entity.type
_entity.pdbx_description
1 polymer ?
#
loop_
_entity_poly.entity_id
_entity_poly.type
_entity_poly.pdbx_seq_one_letter_code
_entity_poly.pdbx_strand_id
1 'polypeptide(L)' 'TGRLWVYVRDERPHGGVRPPAAVFLASPDRRGERPLTHLAGFQGVLHADGYAGFNRLYEGGRTGGALIEAACWAHTRR' A
#
# COMPACT_ATOMS: atom_id res chain seq x y z
N THR A 1 -8.18 18.42 -1.75
CA THR A 1 -8.03 18.12 -0.30
C THR A 1 -6.78 17.31 -0.10
N GLY A 2 -5.98 17.63 0.92
CA GLY A 2 -4.75 16.91 1.25
C GLY A 2 -5.00 15.49 1.76
N ARG A 3 -3.95 14.67 1.77
CA ARG A 3 -3.96 13.29 2.26
C ARG A 3 -2.70 13.01 3.08
N LEU A 4 -2.90 12.37 4.22
CA LEU A 4 -1.83 11.65 4.93
C LEU A 4 -1.91 10.18 4.51
N TRP A 5 -0.84 9.66 3.94
CA TRP A 5 -0.64 8.25 3.61
C TRP A 5 0.08 7.58 4.75
N VAL A 6 -0.38 6.39 5.13
CA VAL A 6 0.23 5.59 6.19
C VAL A 6 0.55 4.23 5.61
N TYR A 7 1.82 3.86 5.64
CA TYR A 7 2.29 2.52 5.28
C TYR A 7 2.79 1.84 6.55
N VAL A 8 2.27 0.66 6.83
CA VAL A 8 2.63 -0.12 8.02
C VAL A 8 3.19 -1.46 7.57
N ARG A 9 4.26 -1.88 8.23
CA ARG A 9 4.84 -3.21 8.11
C ARG A 9 4.97 -3.79 9.51
N ASP A 10 4.21 -4.84 9.79
CA ASP A 10 4.38 -5.66 10.99
C ASP A 10 4.31 -7.13 10.58
N GLU A 11 5.44 -7.82 10.73
CA GLU A 11 5.57 -9.21 10.28
C GLU A 11 5.45 -10.22 11.43
N ARG A 12 5.34 -9.73 12.67
CA ARG A 12 5.27 -10.58 13.86
C ARG A 12 4.09 -11.55 13.82
N PRO A 13 2.88 -11.19 13.32
CA PRO A 13 1.77 -12.13 13.23
C PRO A 13 2.02 -13.35 12.34
N HIS A 14 3.01 -13.29 11.44
CA HIS A 14 3.38 -14.38 10.54
C HIS A 14 4.86 -14.78 10.65
N GLY A 15 5.44 -14.60 11.85
CA GLY A 15 6.77 -15.13 12.18
C GLY A 15 7.97 -14.34 11.64
N GLY A 16 7.76 -13.12 11.14
CA GLY A 16 8.86 -12.28 10.68
C GLY A 16 9.67 -11.67 11.83
N VAL A 17 11.00 -11.62 11.64
CA VAL A 17 11.95 -11.09 12.64
C VAL A 17 12.26 -9.60 12.46
N ARG A 18 11.76 -8.97 11.39
CA ARG A 18 12.02 -7.56 11.07
C ARG A 18 11.25 -6.67 12.06
N PRO A 19 11.87 -5.61 12.62
CA PRO A 19 11.16 -4.68 13.50
C PRO A 19 9.94 -4.06 12.79
N PRO A 20 8.82 -3.87 13.49
CA PRO A 20 7.66 -3.19 12.93
C PRO A 20 8.05 -1.75 12.56
N ALA A 21 7.46 -1.23 11.49
CA ALA A 21 7.71 0.12 11.01
C ALA A 21 6.43 0.77 10.50
N ALA A 22 6.34 2.09 10.65
CA ALA A 22 5.31 2.91 10.07
C ALA A 22 5.94 4.11 9.37
N VAL A 23 5.46 4.43 8.18
CA VAL A 23 5.88 5.60 7.39
C VAL A 23 4.66 6.47 7.13
N PHE A 24 4.81 7.76 7.39
CA PHE A 24 3.79 8.77 7.19
C PHE A 24 4.25 9.73 6.09
N LEU A 25 3.47 9.86 5.01
CA LEU A 25 3.77 10.76 3.90
C LEU A 25 2.57 11.68 3.67
N ALA A 26 2.80 12.99 3.63
CA ALA A 26 1.76 13.97 3.37
C ALA A 26 1.79 14.41 1.91
N SER A 27 0.61 14.59 1.30
CA SER A 27 0.45 15.17 -0.03
C SER A 27 -0.72 16.15 -0.08
N PRO A 28 -0.69 17.14 -0.99
CA PRO A 28 -1.78 18.12 -1.14
C PRO A 28 -3.03 17.54 -1.82
N ASP A 29 -2.94 16.32 -2.36
CA ASP A 29 -4.04 15.60 -3.01
C ASP A 29 -4.05 14.11 -2.62
N ARG A 30 -5.05 13.37 -3.10
CA ARG A 30 -5.19 11.92 -2.94
C ARG A 30 -4.92 11.17 -4.26
N ARG A 31 -4.16 11.70 -5.21
CA ARG A 31 -4.01 11.06 -6.54
C ARG A 31 -3.31 9.70 -6.44
N GLY A 32 -3.65 8.78 -7.35
CA GLY A 32 -3.02 7.45 -7.42
C GLY A 32 -1.52 7.47 -7.79
N GLU A 33 -1.04 8.59 -8.35
CA GLU A 33 0.40 8.83 -8.56
C GLU A 33 1.20 8.83 -7.24
N ARG A 34 0.58 9.24 -6.12
CA ARG A 34 1.25 9.28 -4.82
C ARG A 34 1.69 7.87 -4.39
N PRO A 35 0.80 6.88 -4.24
CA PRO A 35 1.23 5.53 -3.88
C PRO A 35 2.08 4.84 -4.95
N LEU A 36 1.92 5.16 -6.24
CA LEU A 36 2.83 4.66 -7.28
C LEU A 36 4.28 5.08 -7.02
N THR A 37 4.51 6.35 -6.68
CA THR A 37 5.84 6.87 -6.36
C THR A 37 6.33 6.33 -5.02
N HIS A 38 5.50 6.33 -3.98
CA HIS A 38 5.90 5.87 -2.64
C HIS A 38 6.32 4.40 -2.63
N LEU A 39 5.67 3.56 -3.44
CA LEU A 39 5.87 2.12 -3.49
C LEU A 39 6.68 1.66 -4.71
N ALA A 40 7.36 2.57 -5.43
CA ALA A 40 8.09 2.23 -6.65
C ALA A 40 9.10 1.08 -6.46
N GLY A 41 9.78 1.03 -5.31
CA GLY A 41 10.71 -0.05 -4.95
C GLY A 41 10.11 -1.18 -4.11
N PHE A 42 8.82 -1.11 -3.75
CA PHE A 42 8.16 -2.16 -2.98
C PHE A 42 7.74 -3.31 -3.90
N GLN A 43 7.84 -4.54 -3.39
CA GLN A 43 7.35 -5.75 -4.03
C GLN A 43 6.71 -6.63 -2.96
N GLY A 44 5.69 -7.41 -3.36
CA GLY A 44 4.98 -8.33 -2.49
C GLY A 44 3.51 -7.97 -2.32
N VAL A 45 2.98 -8.25 -1.13
CA VAL A 45 1.55 -8.12 -0.82
C VAL A 45 1.24 -6.73 -0.26
N LEU A 46 0.24 -6.05 -0.82
CA LEU A 46 -0.29 -4.79 -0.29
C LEU A 46 -1.70 -5.02 0.26
N HIS A 47 -1.88 -4.78 1.57
CA HIS A 47 -3.18 -4.85 2.24
C HIS A 47 -3.87 -3.49 2.24
N ALA A 48 -5.00 -3.34 1.55
CA ALA A 48 -5.66 -2.05 1.37
C ALA A 48 -7.21 -2.12 1.36
N ASP A 49 -7.86 -0.97 1.49
CA ASP A 49 -9.31 -0.77 1.62
C ASP A 49 -10.09 -0.78 0.28
N GLY A 50 -9.46 -1.20 -0.82
CA GLY A 50 -10.07 -1.18 -2.15
C GLY A 50 -10.20 0.23 -2.76
N TYR A 51 -9.49 1.23 -2.24
CA TYR A 51 -9.45 2.55 -2.86
C TYR A 51 -8.91 2.49 -4.30
N ALA A 52 -9.73 2.92 -5.27
CA ALA A 52 -9.41 2.86 -6.71
C ALA A 52 -8.09 3.57 -7.12
N GLY A 53 -7.58 4.49 -6.29
CA GLY A 53 -6.27 5.09 -6.53
C GLY A 53 -5.10 4.10 -6.41
N PHE A 54 -5.33 2.89 -5.93
CA PHE A 54 -4.34 1.81 -5.86
C PHE A 54 -4.32 0.90 -7.08
N ASN A 55 -5.31 0.93 -7.98
CA ASN A 55 -5.45 -0.04 -9.08
C ASN A 55 -4.16 -0.22 -9.91
N ARG A 56 -3.49 0.89 -10.24
CA ARG A 56 -2.24 0.89 -11.02
C ARG A 56 -1.07 0.18 -10.32
N LEU A 57 -1.15 -0.06 -9.02
CA LEU A 57 -0.14 -0.83 -8.28
C LEU A 57 -0.17 -2.32 -8.63
N TYR A 58 -1.31 -2.82 -9.08
CA TYR A 58 -1.55 -4.23 -9.37
C TYR A 58 -1.41 -4.55 -10.86
N GLU A 59 -1.16 -3.55 -11.70
CA GLU A 59 -0.98 -3.70 -13.13
C GLU A 59 0.44 -4.19 -13.46
N GLY A 60 0.56 -5.12 -14.41
CA GLY A 60 1.84 -5.70 -14.82
C GLY A 60 2.85 -4.70 -15.40
N GLY A 61 2.39 -3.52 -15.84
CA GLY A 61 3.24 -2.45 -16.37
C GLY A 61 3.94 -1.59 -15.32
N ARG A 62 3.74 -1.86 -14.02
CA ARG A 62 4.37 -1.09 -12.94
C ARG A 62 5.87 -1.38 -12.85
N THR A 63 6.69 -0.34 -12.70
CA THR A 63 8.11 -0.49 -12.34
C THR A 63 8.24 -1.30 -11.05
N GLY A 64 9.05 -2.38 -11.07
CA GLY A 64 9.13 -3.34 -9.95
C GLY A 64 8.08 -4.46 -9.99
N GLY A 65 7.25 -4.52 -11.04
CA GLY A 65 6.23 -5.56 -11.25
C GLY A 65 4.93 -5.31 -10.48
N ALA A 66 3.85 -5.97 -10.89
CA ALA A 66 2.56 -5.90 -10.21
C ALA A 66 2.69 -6.32 -8.73
N LEU A 67 2.07 -5.54 -7.84
CA LEU A 67 1.89 -5.97 -6.45
C LEU A 67 0.80 -7.03 -6.35
N ILE A 68 0.88 -7.86 -5.32
CA ILE A 68 -0.18 -8.80 -4.97
C ILE A 68 -1.19 -8.04 -4.10
N GLU A 69 -2.44 -7.97 -4.53
CA GLU A 69 -3.49 -7.32 -3.75
C GLU A 69 -3.98 -8.23 -2.62
N ALA A 70 -4.07 -7.68 -1.41
CA ALA A 70 -4.84 -8.25 -0.32
C ALA A 70 -5.93 -7.25 0.08
N ALA A 71 -7.19 -7.68 0.07
CA ALA A 71 -8.30 -6.84 0.48
C ALA A 71 -8.38 -6.71 2.01
N CYS A 72 -8.73 -5.51 2.49
CA CYS A 72 -8.91 -5.26 3.92
C CYS A 72 -10.10 -6.04 4.48
N TRP A 73 -9.84 -7.00 5.39
CA TRP A 73 -10.90 -7.79 6.05
C TRP A 73 -11.91 -6.90 6.79
N ALA A 74 -11.40 -5.84 7.45
CA ALA A 74 -12.25 -4.91 8.18
C ALA A 74 -13.18 -4.09 7.27
N HIS A 75 -12.84 -3.90 5.99
CA HIS A 75 -13.67 -3.22 5.01
C HIS A 75 -14.58 -4.18 4.24
N THR A 76 -14.10 -5.37 3.90
CA THR A 76 -14.91 -6.39 3.21
C THR A 76 -16.07 -6.93 4.05
N ARG A 77 -15.98 -6.84 5.38
CA ARG A 77 -17.06 -7.22 6.30
C ARG A 77 -18.08 -6.10 6.60
N ARG A 78 -17.93 -4.92 5.98
CA ARG A 78 -18.86 -3.78 6.15
C ARG A 78 -19.79 -3.72 4.95
#